data_AF-A0AAP8LVK6-F1
#
_entry.id   AF-A0AAP8LVK6-F1
#
_cell.length_a   1.000
_cell.length_b   1.000
_cell.length_c   1.000
_cell.angle_alpha   90.00
_cell.angle_beta   90.00
_cell.angle_gamma   90.00
#
_symmetry.space_group_name_H-M   'P 1'
#
loop_
_entity.id
_entity.type
_entity.pdbx_description
1 polymer ?
#
loop_
_entity_poly.entity_id
_entity_poly.type
_entity_poly.pdbx_seq_one_letter_code
_entity_poly.pdbx_strand_id
1 'polypeptide(L)'
;MQENVQVLLDEVKQHYDHPLEVVIQGEASGVLTHDQSHQRLKKDGTLEVVVTDTTNADYTLSHELLHLLYQMKGYPQLQFHLLSGDPQVDDQLYATSTALYNAAVHMLIVAWQREHELITDAVVAQVLAGFKQNVPAEADDQLVIYRILSLLDLLGFLDGKLPADLAAAYPQALPYAQELFQLINEQKLDSPFGLRRAIVHLFSRFDALIEQLGYQPTNDQEFATLSPVLSKRQLRLTLDQVYLIKHSGYRDRETKQPAYVAMGRSDDQNAFVLPLSENATTPEAFQQLYQQPLNDVLAQYQLDYTIR
;
A
#
# COMPACT_ATOMS: atom_id res chain seq x y z
N MET A 1 12.29 25.14 0.77
CA MET A 1 11.40 24.31 -0.06
C MET A 1 11.63 24.69 -1.50
N GLN A 2 12.01 23.72 -2.33
CA GLN A 2 12.15 23.91 -3.78
C GLN A 2 10.79 24.24 -4.44
N GLU A 3 10.83 24.93 -5.58
CA GLU A 3 9.62 25.38 -6.31
C GLU A 3 8.70 24.20 -6.67
N ASN A 4 9.26 23.09 -7.14
CA ASN A 4 8.49 21.89 -7.50
C ASN A 4 7.71 21.31 -6.30
N VAL A 5 8.29 21.35 -5.10
CA VAL A 5 7.63 20.85 -3.88
C VAL A 5 6.53 21.79 -3.41
N GLN A 6 6.71 23.11 -3.61
CA GLN A 6 5.66 24.09 -3.33
C GLN A 6 4.46 23.91 -4.28
N VAL A 7 4.71 23.68 -5.57
CA VAL A 7 3.65 23.40 -6.57
C VAL A 7 2.88 22.13 -6.19
N LEU A 8 3.59 21.06 -5.79
CA LEU A 8 2.96 19.83 -5.30
C LEU A 8 2.10 20.08 -4.06
N LEU A 9 2.61 20.83 -3.08
CA LEU A 9 1.87 21.19 -1.88
C LEU A 9 0.58 21.96 -2.21
N ASP A 10 0.64 22.88 -3.15
CA ASP A 10 -0.52 23.65 -3.59
C ASP A 10 -1.53 22.79 -4.36
N GLU A 11 -1.09 21.80 -5.13
CA GLU A 11 -1.96 20.80 -5.76
C GLU A 11 -2.69 19.96 -4.70
N VAL A 12 -1.97 19.43 -3.70
CA VAL A 12 -2.59 18.66 -2.60
C VAL A 12 -3.63 19.51 -1.86
N LYS A 13 -3.33 20.78 -1.59
CA LYS A 13 -4.28 21.72 -0.96
C LYS A 13 -5.56 21.95 -1.76
N GLN A 14 -5.51 21.88 -3.10
CA GLN A 14 -6.72 22.01 -3.93
C GLN A 14 -7.67 20.82 -3.80
N HIS A 15 -7.16 19.67 -3.35
CA HIS A 15 -7.92 18.45 -3.17
C HIS A 15 -8.36 18.21 -1.72
N TYR A 16 -7.99 19.09 -0.78
CA TYR A 16 -8.30 18.93 0.64
C TYR A 16 -9.17 20.09 1.15
N ASP A 17 -10.33 19.76 1.73
CA ASP A 17 -11.33 20.75 2.15
C ASP A 17 -10.98 21.50 3.45
N HIS A 18 -9.91 21.07 4.14
CA HIS A 18 -9.41 21.67 5.38
C HIS A 18 -7.99 22.22 5.20
N PRO A 19 -7.47 23.01 6.16
CA PRO A 19 -6.08 23.46 6.09
C PRO A 19 -5.09 22.30 6.07
N LEU A 20 -4.02 22.45 5.28
CA LEU A 20 -2.87 21.56 5.28
C LEU A 20 -1.62 22.36 5.69
N GLU A 21 -0.98 21.93 6.77
CA GLU A 21 0.20 22.54 7.36
C GLU A 21 1.43 21.63 7.22
N VAL A 22 2.59 22.23 6.98
CA VAL A 22 3.87 21.52 6.88
C VAL A 22 4.76 21.94 8.05
N VAL A 23 5.27 20.96 8.79
CA VAL A 23 6.20 21.17 9.90
C VAL A 23 7.49 20.42 9.59
N ILE A 24 8.59 21.15 9.45
CA ILE A 24 9.93 20.57 9.25
C ILE A 24 10.72 20.82 10.53
N GLN A 25 11.13 19.74 11.19
CA GLN A 25 11.83 19.77 12.47
C GLN A 25 12.82 18.61 12.58
N GLY A 26 13.64 18.63 13.64
CA GLY A 26 14.64 17.60 13.91
C GLY A 26 16.03 17.95 13.38
N GLU A 27 17.00 17.08 13.68
CA GLU A 27 18.38 17.21 13.20
C GLU A 27 18.58 16.39 11.93
N ALA A 28 19.59 16.74 11.13
CA ALA A 28 19.97 15.94 9.97
C ALA A 28 20.80 14.72 10.42
N SER A 29 20.22 13.52 10.34
CA SER A 29 20.96 12.27 10.62
C SER A 29 22.03 11.94 9.57
N GLY A 30 21.91 12.51 8.36
CA GLY A 30 22.78 12.21 7.22
C GLY A 30 22.34 10.98 6.41
N VAL A 31 21.23 10.33 6.78
CA VAL A 31 20.64 9.20 6.06
C VAL A 31 19.16 9.47 5.77
N LEU A 32 18.61 8.82 4.76
CA LEU A 32 17.18 8.91 4.44
C LEU A 32 16.50 7.56 4.69
N THR A 33 15.42 7.58 5.48
CA THR A 33 14.63 6.41 5.89
C THR A 33 13.14 6.73 5.85
N HIS A 34 12.30 5.71 5.68
CA HIS A 34 10.85 5.88 5.51
C HIS A 34 10.09 6.36 6.76
N ASP A 35 10.72 6.39 7.93
CA ASP A 35 10.13 6.81 9.21
C ASP A 35 10.40 8.28 9.59
N GLN A 36 11.03 9.04 8.68
CA GLN A 36 11.39 10.45 8.89
C GLN A 36 10.24 11.43 8.59
N SER A 37 9.04 10.91 8.36
CA SER A 37 7.84 11.70 8.19
C SER A 37 6.59 10.99 8.70
N HIS A 38 5.59 11.79 9.06
CA HIS A 38 4.27 11.29 9.41
C HIS A 38 3.21 12.36 9.21
N GLN A 39 1.96 11.91 9.19
CA GLN A 39 0.78 12.76 9.06
C GLN A 39 0.02 12.79 10.38
N ARG A 40 -0.51 13.96 10.74
CA ARG A 40 -1.29 14.16 11.95
C ARG A 40 -2.55 14.95 11.64
N LEU A 41 -3.70 14.30 11.73
CA LEU A 41 -5.01 14.96 11.63
C LEU A 41 -5.36 15.61 12.98
N LYS A 42 -5.50 16.94 12.99
CA LYS A 42 -5.93 17.72 14.15
C LYS A 42 -7.46 17.66 14.31
N LYS A 43 -7.94 17.99 15.51
CA LYS A 43 -9.37 17.93 15.86
C LYS A 43 -10.27 18.85 15.03
N ASP A 44 -9.70 19.93 14.50
CA ASP A 44 -10.37 20.91 13.63
C ASP A 44 -10.39 20.50 12.16
N GLY A 45 -9.88 19.30 11.83
CA GLY A 45 -9.74 18.81 10.47
C GLY A 45 -8.44 19.25 9.79
N THR A 46 -7.59 20.05 10.43
CA THR A 46 -6.30 20.45 9.84
C THR A 46 -5.38 19.23 9.72
N LEU A 47 -4.86 18.97 8.52
CA LEU A 47 -3.86 17.92 8.29
C LEU A 47 -2.46 18.52 8.41
N GLU A 48 -1.64 17.94 9.29
CA GLU A 48 -0.25 18.35 9.46
C GLU A 48 0.68 17.27 8.91
N VAL A 49 1.53 17.64 7.95
CA VAL A 49 2.61 16.79 7.43
C VAL A 49 3.90 17.17 8.15
N VAL A 50 4.42 16.26 8.96
CA VAL A 50 5.58 16.49 9.81
C VAL A 50 6.78 15.74 9.24
N VAL A 51 7.84 16.47 8.89
CA VAL A 51 9.18 15.93 8.58
C VAL A 51 10.03 16.04 9.84
N THR A 52 10.57 14.92 10.31
CA THR A 52 11.31 14.79 11.58
C THR A 52 12.82 14.72 11.42
N ASP A 53 13.33 14.70 10.18
CA ASP A 53 14.75 14.74 9.86
C ASP A 53 15.02 15.73 8.72
N THR A 54 16.00 16.62 8.90
CA THR A 54 16.30 17.70 7.93
C THR A 54 17.33 17.33 6.86
N THR A 55 17.78 16.07 6.78
CA THR A 55 18.83 15.59 5.85
C THR A 55 18.49 15.90 4.40
N ASN A 56 17.24 15.69 3.99
CA ASN A 56 16.72 16.18 2.71
C ASN A 56 15.19 16.40 2.80
N ALA A 57 14.81 17.53 3.40
CA ALA A 57 13.40 17.81 3.70
C ALA A 57 12.50 17.88 2.45
N ASP A 58 13.03 18.31 1.31
CA ASP A 58 12.24 18.40 0.06
C ASP A 58 11.94 17.00 -0.51
N TYR A 59 12.91 16.09 -0.48
CA TYR A 59 12.69 14.67 -0.82
C TYR A 59 11.65 14.03 0.11
N THR A 60 11.83 14.15 1.41
CA THR A 60 10.93 13.52 2.39
C THR A 60 9.52 14.13 2.34
N LEU A 61 9.40 15.46 2.23
CA LEU A 61 8.11 16.12 2.14
C LEU A 61 7.36 15.76 0.85
N SER A 62 8.04 15.77 -0.30
CA SER A 62 7.41 15.41 -1.56
C SER A 62 6.91 13.96 -1.56
N HIS A 63 7.64 13.04 -0.90
CA HIS A 63 7.24 11.65 -0.75
C HIS A 63 5.86 11.54 -0.06
N GLU A 64 5.69 12.18 1.09
CA GLU A 64 4.41 12.19 1.82
C GLU A 64 3.28 12.90 1.06
N LEU A 65 3.59 14.04 0.43
CA LEU A 65 2.60 14.78 -0.35
C LEU A 65 2.11 13.98 -1.55
N LEU A 66 2.95 13.15 -2.16
CA LEU A 66 2.55 12.28 -3.27
C LEU A 66 1.67 11.12 -2.80
N HIS A 67 1.94 10.51 -1.63
CA HIS A 67 1.02 9.54 -1.02
C HIS A 67 -0.38 10.16 -0.86
N LEU A 68 -0.45 11.37 -0.26
CA LEU A 68 -1.70 12.12 -0.12
C LEU A 68 -2.37 12.41 -1.47
N LEU A 69 -1.59 12.88 -2.44
CA LEU A 69 -2.11 13.22 -3.76
C LEU A 69 -2.70 12.00 -4.47
N TYR A 70 -2.04 10.84 -4.42
CA TYR A 70 -2.56 9.62 -5.03
C TYR A 70 -3.83 9.14 -4.34
N GLN A 71 -3.89 9.22 -3.01
CA GLN A 71 -5.13 8.97 -2.27
C GLN A 71 -6.27 9.87 -2.75
N MET A 72 -6.02 11.18 -2.85
CA MET A 72 -7.01 12.17 -3.31
C MET A 72 -7.40 11.99 -4.79
N LYS A 73 -6.49 11.49 -5.63
CA LYS A 73 -6.74 11.13 -7.03
C LYS A 73 -7.46 9.79 -7.19
N GLY A 74 -7.84 9.15 -6.08
CA GLY A 74 -8.61 7.92 -6.09
C GLY A 74 -7.80 6.67 -6.42
N TYR A 75 -6.49 6.69 -6.17
CA TYR A 75 -5.68 5.47 -6.19
C TYR A 75 -6.12 4.54 -5.05
N PRO A 76 -6.04 3.21 -5.27
CA PRO A 76 -6.52 2.25 -4.30
C PRO A 76 -5.80 2.39 -2.97
N GLN A 77 -6.56 2.35 -1.88
CA GLN A 77 -6.06 2.43 -0.51
C GLN A 77 -6.01 1.03 0.11
N LEU A 78 -4.93 0.75 0.83
CA LEU A 78 -4.79 -0.43 1.67
C LEU A 78 -5.45 -0.16 3.02
N GLN A 79 -6.34 -1.05 3.43
CA GLN A 79 -7.07 -0.98 4.69
C GLN A 79 -7.07 -2.33 5.40
N PHE A 80 -7.10 -2.30 6.73
CA PHE A 80 -7.07 -3.49 7.57
C PHE A 80 -8.28 -3.56 8.50
N HIS A 81 -9.30 -4.27 8.02
CA HIS A 81 -10.56 -4.50 8.73
C HIS A 81 -10.64 -5.88 9.38
N LEU A 82 -9.59 -6.69 9.26
CA LEU A 82 -9.57 -8.08 9.69
C LEU A 82 -8.50 -8.36 10.76
N LEU A 83 -8.75 -9.41 11.53
CA LEU A 83 -7.85 -9.96 12.55
C LEU A 83 -7.81 -11.49 12.43
N SER A 84 -6.61 -12.05 12.49
CA SER A 84 -6.35 -13.49 12.62
C SER A 84 -6.71 -14.01 14.02
N GLY A 85 -6.69 -13.13 15.02
CA GLY A 85 -6.86 -13.49 16.43
C GLY A 85 -5.56 -13.75 17.16
N ASP A 86 -4.42 -13.71 16.48
CA ASP A 86 -3.07 -13.67 17.06
C ASP A 86 -2.41 -12.32 16.72
N PRO A 87 -2.16 -11.43 17.72
CA PRO A 87 -1.56 -10.13 17.46
C PRO A 87 -0.22 -10.17 16.75
N GLN A 88 0.60 -11.21 17.00
CA GLN A 88 1.90 -11.32 16.34
C GLN A 88 1.75 -11.65 14.86
N VAL A 89 0.78 -12.50 14.52
CA VAL A 89 0.44 -12.81 13.12
C VAL A 89 -0.17 -11.57 12.47
N ASP A 90 -1.05 -10.85 13.16
CA ASP A 90 -1.64 -9.61 12.64
C ASP A 90 -0.57 -8.57 12.32
N ASP A 91 0.40 -8.34 13.21
CA ASP A 91 1.51 -7.42 12.98
C ASP A 91 2.38 -7.83 11.77
N GLN A 92 2.62 -9.13 11.60
CA GLN A 92 3.35 -9.65 10.45
C GLN A 92 2.59 -9.42 9.15
N LEU A 93 1.30 -9.75 9.11
CA LEU A 93 0.46 -9.53 7.94
C LEU A 93 0.38 -8.03 7.62
N TYR A 94 0.14 -7.17 8.61
CA TYR A 94 0.16 -5.72 8.41
C TYR A 94 1.48 -5.22 7.81
N ALA A 95 2.61 -5.69 8.34
CA ALA A 95 3.91 -5.29 7.83
C ALA A 95 4.14 -5.77 6.39
N THR A 96 3.81 -7.03 6.06
CA THR A 96 4.02 -7.58 4.72
C THR A 96 3.10 -6.95 3.68
N SER A 97 1.79 -6.86 3.94
CA SER A 97 0.87 -6.26 2.96
C SER A 97 1.20 -4.77 2.75
N THR A 98 1.57 -4.05 3.81
CA THR A 98 1.97 -2.63 3.70
C THR A 98 3.25 -2.47 2.91
N ALA A 99 4.26 -3.31 3.13
CA ALA A 99 5.51 -3.24 2.38
C ALA A 99 5.31 -3.50 0.88
N LEU A 100 4.49 -4.50 0.53
CA LEU A 100 4.16 -4.81 -0.86
C LEU A 100 3.34 -3.69 -1.52
N TYR A 101 2.33 -3.17 -0.81
CA TYR A 101 1.54 -2.02 -1.28
C TYR A 101 2.43 -0.79 -1.52
N ASN A 102 3.27 -0.44 -0.54
CA ASN A 102 4.17 0.71 -0.62
C ASN A 102 5.18 0.55 -1.75
N ALA A 103 5.76 -0.64 -1.95
CA ALA A 103 6.67 -0.87 -3.07
C ALA A 103 6.04 -0.52 -4.42
N ALA A 104 4.76 -0.84 -4.63
CA ALA A 104 4.05 -0.48 -5.86
C ALA A 104 3.74 1.03 -5.95
N VAL A 105 3.33 1.67 -4.85
CA VAL A 105 3.05 3.12 -4.80
C VAL A 105 4.34 3.92 -5.00
N HIS A 106 5.44 3.50 -4.37
CA HIS A 106 6.73 4.16 -4.42
C HIS A 106 7.31 4.22 -5.84
N MET A 107 6.97 3.28 -6.73
CA MET A 107 7.33 3.39 -8.14
C MET A 107 6.79 4.66 -8.80
N LEU A 108 5.57 5.08 -8.44
CA LEU A 108 4.97 6.31 -8.93
C LEU A 108 5.63 7.55 -8.30
N ILE A 109 5.86 7.49 -6.99
CA ILE A 109 6.50 8.56 -6.23
C ILE A 109 7.92 8.84 -6.75
N VAL A 110 8.73 7.79 -6.88
CA VAL A 110 10.11 7.86 -7.37
C VAL A 110 10.15 8.38 -8.81
N ALA A 111 9.23 7.93 -9.68
CA ALA A 111 9.15 8.45 -11.04
C ALA A 111 8.90 9.97 -11.05
N TRP A 112 7.94 10.45 -10.26
CA TRP A 112 7.66 11.88 -10.13
C TRP A 112 8.87 12.65 -9.56
N GLN A 113 9.45 12.17 -8.46
CA GLN A 113 10.59 12.82 -7.80
C GLN A 113 11.81 12.89 -8.71
N ARG A 114 12.04 11.87 -9.55
CA ARG A 114 13.13 11.87 -10.53
C ARG A 114 12.87 12.86 -11.66
N GLU A 115 11.64 12.95 -12.16
CA GLU A 115 11.23 13.94 -13.18
C GLU A 115 11.39 15.38 -12.67
N HIS A 116 11.24 15.60 -11.36
CA HIS A 116 11.33 16.91 -10.71
C HIS A 116 12.69 17.19 -10.05
N GLU A 117 13.73 16.42 -10.39
CA GLU A 117 15.12 16.59 -9.95
C GLU A 117 15.34 16.48 -8.42
N LEU A 118 14.43 15.83 -7.70
CA LEU A 118 14.53 15.62 -6.25
C LEU A 118 15.39 14.40 -5.89
N ILE A 119 15.58 13.47 -6.82
CA ILE A 119 16.50 12.32 -6.65
C ILE A 119 17.85 12.68 -7.28
N THR A 120 18.74 13.25 -6.45
CA THR A 120 20.13 13.57 -6.81
C THR A 120 21.09 12.46 -6.35
N ASP A 121 22.35 12.49 -6.81
CA ASP A 121 23.39 11.57 -6.33
C ASP A 121 23.55 11.60 -4.80
N ALA A 122 23.37 12.77 -4.18
CA ALA A 122 23.41 12.91 -2.72
C ALA A 122 22.24 12.17 -2.05
N VAL A 123 21.03 12.29 -2.60
CA VAL A 123 19.84 11.57 -2.11
C VAL A 123 20.00 10.07 -2.28
N VAL A 124 20.51 9.62 -3.43
CA VAL A 124 20.81 8.20 -3.66
C VAL A 124 21.80 7.67 -2.63
N ALA A 125 22.88 8.41 -2.33
CA ALA A 125 23.84 8.02 -1.31
C ALA A 125 23.21 7.96 0.10
N GLN A 126 22.35 8.92 0.45
CA GLN A 126 21.66 8.95 1.74
C GLN A 126 20.64 7.82 1.91
N VAL A 127 19.90 7.47 0.85
CA VAL A 127 18.97 6.33 0.84
C VAL A 127 19.74 5.00 0.95
N LEU A 128 20.82 4.83 0.19
CA LEU A 128 21.67 3.64 0.29
C LEU A 128 22.30 3.48 1.67
N ALA A 129 22.68 4.60 2.32
CA ALA A 129 23.19 4.58 3.68
C ALA A 129 22.10 4.18 4.69
N GLY A 130 20.90 4.74 4.58
CA GLY A 130 19.75 4.36 5.40
C GLY A 130 19.35 2.90 5.23
N PHE A 131 19.38 2.40 3.99
CA PHE A 131 19.17 0.98 3.70
C PHE A 131 20.21 0.09 4.38
N LYS A 132 21.51 0.38 4.21
CA LYS A 132 22.61 -0.39 4.82
C LYS A 132 22.58 -0.37 6.34
N GLN A 133 22.06 0.70 6.95
CA GLN A 133 21.88 0.81 8.40
C GLN A 133 20.76 -0.09 8.93
N ASN A 134 19.65 -0.23 8.18
CA ASN A 134 18.45 -0.90 8.65
C ASN A 134 18.31 -2.36 8.15
N VAL A 135 18.97 -2.71 7.05
CA VAL A 135 18.83 -4.01 6.41
C VAL A 135 20.18 -4.73 6.49
N PRO A 136 20.41 -5.59 7.51
CA PRO A 136 21.67 -6.28 7.66
C PRO A 136 21.91 -7.23 6.48
N ALA A 137 23.17 -7.32 6.04
CA ALA A 137 23.61 -8.30 5.04
C ALA A 137 23.17 -9.72 5.41
N GLU A 138 23.06 -10.59 4.42
CA GLU A 138 22.65 -11.98 4.65
C GLU A 138 23.58 -12.72 5.60
N ALA A 139 22.95 -13.41 6.54
CA ALA A 139 23.56 -14.29 7.51
C ALA A 139 22.62 -15.49 7.74
N ASP A 140 23.06 -16.46 8.53
CA ASP A 140 22.25 -17.61 8.93
C ASP A 140 21.21 -17.18 9.99
N ASP A 141 20.14 -16.53 9.52
CA ASP A 141 19.05 -15.99 10.33
C ASP A 141 17.70 -16.07 9.59
N GLN A 142 16.63 -15.60 10.23
CA GLN A 142 15.26 -15.67 9.71
C GLN A 142 14.80 -14.38 9.00
N LEU A 143 15.71 -13.50 8.58
CA LEU A 143 15.38 -12.18 8.02
C LEU A 143 15.18 -12.18 6.49
N VAL A 144 15.13 -13.35 5.84
CA VAL A 144 15.02 -13.44 4.37
C VAL A 144 13.81 -12.67 3.83
N ILE A 145 12.63 -12.77 4.46
CA ILE A 145 11.42 -12.07 4.02
C ILE A 145 11.58 -10.55 4.16
N TYR A 146 12.10 -10.09 5.30
CA TYR A 146 12.40 -8.67 5.52
C TYR A 146 13.38 -8.11 4.48
N ARG A 147 14.42 -8.88 4.13
CA ARG A 147 15.39 -8.51 3.09
C ARG A 147 14.74 -8.47 1.70
N ILE A 148 13.89 -9.43 1.34
CA ILE A 148 13.16 -9.44 0.06
C ILE A 148 12.32 -8.17 -0.10
N LEU A 149 11.50 -7.86 0.91
CA LEU A 149 10.61 -6.69 0.88
C LEU A 149 11.40 -5.37 0.84
N SER A 150 12.46 -5.27 1.64
CA SER A 150 13.31 -4.08 1.65
C SER A 150 14.06 -3.89 0.32
N LEU A 151 14.57 -4.98 -0.27
CA LEU A 151 15.25 -4.94 -1.57
C LEU A 151 14.29 -4.61 -2.70
N LEU A 152 13.04 -5.09 -2.66
CA LEU A 152 12.02 -4.76 -3.66
C LEU A 152 11.81 -3.25 -3.72
N ASP A 153 11.64 -2.61 -2.56
CA ASP A 153 11.44 -1.16 -2.48
C ASP A 153 12.69 -0.39 -2.96
N LEU A 154 13.89 -0.83 -2.54
CA LEU A 154 15.15 -0.24 -3.00
C LEU A 154 15.37 -0.41 -4.52
N LEU A 155 15.01 -1.57 -5.08
CA LEU A 155 15.06 -1.78 -6.53
C LEU A 155 14.12 -0.83 -7.25
N GLY A 156 12.93 -0.56 -6.70
CA GLY A 156 12.03 0.48 -7.19
C GLY A 156 12.67 1.86 -7.21
N PHE A 157 13.27 2.26 -6.09
CA PHE A 157 14.01 3.52 -5.96
C PHE A 157 15.17 3.64 -6.99
N LEU A 158 15.93 2.57 -7.19
CA LEU A 158 17.12 2.55 -8.05
C LEU A 158 16.84 2.18 -9.52
N ASP A 159 15.58 2.04 -9.93
CA ASP A 159 15.22 1.61 -11.29
C ASP A 159 15.88 0.26 -11.67
N GLY A 160 15.88 -0.67 -10.71
CA GLY A 160 16.47 -2.01 -10.83
C GLY A 160 18.00 -2.06 -10.79
N LYS A 161 18.70 -0.91 -10.70
CA LYS A 161 20.17 -0.83 -10.79
C LYS A 161 20.82 -0.85 -9.41
N LEU A 162 20.98 -2.04 -8.84
CA LEU A 162 21.64 -2.22 -7.55
C LEU A 162 23.18 -2.16 -7.67
N PRO A 163 23.90 -1.46 -6.76
CA PRO A 163 25.35 -1.51 -6.68
C PRO A 163 25.88 -2.95 -6.46
N ALA A 164 27.02 -3.29 -7.07
CA ALA A 164 27.54 -4.66 -7.05
C ALA A 164 27.94 -5.15 -5.65
N ASP A 165 28.49 -4.27 -4.80
CA ASP A 165 28.80 -4.57 -3.41
C ASP A 165 27.53 -4.91 -2.61
N LEU A 166 26.45 -4.16 -2.87
CA LEU A 166 25.17 -4.39 -2.22
C LEU A 166 24.50 -5.67 -2.73
N ALA A 167 24.54 -5.91 -4.05
CA ALA A 167 24.02 -7.16 -4.63
C ALA A 167 24.72 -8.41 -4.05
N ALA A 168 26.04 -8.34 -3.84
CA ALA A 168 26.81 -9.43 -3.24
C ALA A 168 26.47 -9.69 -1.77
N ALA A 169 25.86 -8.72 -1.06
CA ALA A 169 25.47 -8.85 0.33
C ALA A 169 24.11 -9.58 0.52
N TYR A 170 23.33 -9.77 -0.56
CA TYR A 170 22.01 -10.42 -0.50
C TYR A 170 21.80 -11.52 -1.56
N PRO A 171 22.68 -12.53 -1.66
CA PRO A 171 22.60 -13.54 -2.71
C PRO A 171 21.32 -14.40 -2.68
N GLN A 172 20.65 -14.58 -1.55
CA GLN A 172 19.42 -15.37 -1.44
C GLN A 172 18.15 -14.54 -1.68
N ALA A 173 18.05 -13.35 -1.09
CA ALA A 173 16.86 -12.50 -1.15
C ALA A 173 16.76 -11.72 -2.47
N LEU A 174 17.90 -11.32 -3.05
CA LEU A 174 17.90 -10.48 -4.25
C LEU A 174 17.18 -11.11 -5.46
N PRO A 175 17.34 -12.40 -5.80
CA PRO A 175 16.62 -12.99 -6.93
C PRO A 175 15.09 -12.88 -6.79
N TYR A 176 14.55 -13.08 -5.59
CA TYR A 176 13.13 -12.95 -5.31
C TYR A 176 12.65 -11.49 -5.40
N ALA A 177 13.43 -10.56 -4.85
CA ALA A 177 13.12 -9.13 -4.93
C ALA A 177 13.15 -8.63 -6.39
N GLN A 178 14.11 -9.10 -7.20
CA GLN A 178 14.20 -8.77 -8.63
C GLN A 178 13.01 -9.28 -9.41
N GLU A 179 12.54 -10.49 -9.11
CA GLU A 179 11.38 -11.08 -9.75
C GLU A 179 10.09 -10.28 -9.45
N LEU A 180 9.88 -9.90 -8.18
CA LEU A 180 8.78 -9.02 -7.78
C LEU A 180 8.89 -7.63 -8.42
N PHE A 181 10.09 -7.06 -8.49
CA PHE A 181 10.32 -5.78 -9.16
C PHE A 181 9.97 -5.84 -10.66
N GLN A 182 10.41 -6.90 -11.36
CA GLN A 182 10.08 -7.10 -12.77
C GLN A 182 8.57 -7.18 -13.00
N LEU A 183 7.85 -7.91 -12.14
CA LEU A 183 6.40 -8.02 -12.20
C LEU A 183 5.70 -6.65 -12.09
N ILE A 184 6.22 -5.74 -11.27
CA ILE A 184 5.68 -4.37 -11.16
C ILE A 184 6.08 -3.53 -12.36
N ASN A 185 7.36 -3.59 -12.77
CA ASN A 185 7.93 -2.78 -13.84
C ASN A 185 7.32 -3.08 -15.22
N GLU A 186 6.84 -4.30 -15.45
CA GLU A 186 6.11 -4.67 -16.66
C GLU A 186 4.68 -4.12 -16.71
N GLN A 187 4.18 -3.58 -15.60
CA GLN A 187 2.81 -3.07 -15.49
C GLN A 187 2.73 -1.56 -15.68
N LYS A 188 1.61 -1.12 -16.27
CA LYS A 188 1.26 0.30 -16.33
C LYS A 188 0.64 0.74 -15.02
N LEU A 189 1.36 1.56 -14.26
CA LEU A 189 0.93 2.11 -12.97
C LEU A 189 0.27 3.50 -13.10
N ASP A 190 0.20 4.04 -14.32
CA ASP A 190 -0.27 5.40 -14.68
C ASP A 190 -1.76 5.66 -14.43
N SER A 191 -2.49 4.72 -13.83
CA SER A 191 -3.90 4.87 -13.47
C SER A 191 -4.22 4.15 -12.16
N PRO A 192 -5.27 4.58 -11.41
CA PRO A 192 -5.73 3.88 -10.22
C PRO A 192 -5.99 2.38 -10.44
N PHE A 193 -6.60 2.03 -11.58
CA PHE A 193 -6.86 0.64 -11.94
C PHE A 193 -5.56 -0.12 -12.25
N GLY A 194 -4.61 0.52 -12.92
CA GLY A 194 -3.29 -0.04 -13.19
C GLY A 194 -2.52 -0.37 -11.91
N LEU A 195 -2.47 0.58 -10.96
CA LEU A 195 -1.84 0.35 -9.66
C LEU A 195 -2.53 -0.76 -8.87
N ARG A 196 -3.87 -0.75 -8.81
CA ARG A 196 -4.65 -1.80 -8.12
C ARG A 196 -4.25 -3.18 -8.62
N ARG A 197 -4.26 -3.37 -9.94
CA ARG A 197 -3.90 -4.65 -10.57
C ARG A 197 -2.46 -5.07 -10.22
N ALA A 198 -1.53 -4.12 -10.18
CA ALA A 198 -0.14 -4.41 -9.82
C ALA A 198 -0.01 -4.91 -8.40
N ILE A 199 -0.69 -4.27 -7.43
CA ILE A 199 -0.72 -4.70 -6.03
C ILE A 199 -1.31 -6.11 -5.89
N VAL A 200 -2.44 -6.40 -6.55
CA VAL A 200 -3.07 -7.73 -6.48
C VAL A 200 -2.15 -8.83 -7.03
N HIS A 201 -1.50 -8.58 -8.17
CA HIS A 201 -0.52 -9.51 -8.72
C HIS A 201 0.68 -9.68 -7.78
N LEU A 202 1.11 -8.59 -7.13
CA LEU A 202 2.24 -8.61 -6.21
C LEU A 202 1.94 -9.47 -4.98
N PHE A 203 0.76 -9.32 -4.36
CA PHE A 203 0.31 -10.17 -3.25
C PHE A 203 0.31 -11.66 -3.63
N SER A 204 -0.32 -11.99 -4.77
CA SER A 204 -0.37 -13.37 -5.25
C SER A 204 1.02 -13.95 -5.52
N ARG A 205 1.92 -13.16 -6.13
CA ARG A 205 3.25 -13.63 -6.46
C ARG A 205 4.12 -13.80 -5.21
N PHE A 206 4.02 -12.86 -4.27
CA PHE A 206 4.75 -12.93 -3.01
C PHE A 206 4.38 -14.19 -2.22
N ASP A 207 3.09 -14.53 -2.11
CA ASP A 207 2.66 -15.77 -1.46
C ASP A 207 3.30 -17.01 -2.11
N ALA A 208 3.27 -17.11 -3.45
CA ALA A 208 3.89 -18.20 -4.16
C ALA A 208 5.43 -18.28 -3.96
N LEU A 209 6.09 -17.14 -3.72
CA LEU A 209 7.54 -17.10 -3.45
C LEU A 209 7.87 -17.55 -2.02
N ILE A 210 7.14 -17.06 -1.02
CA ILE A 210 7.42 -17.43 0.36
C ILE A 210 7.06 -18.89 0.64
N GLU A 211 6.07 -19.45 -0.05
CA GLU A 211 5.77 -20.89 -0.02
C GLU A 211 6.94 -21.74 -0.56
N GLN A 212 7.62 -21.29 -1.63
CA GLN A 212 8.83 -21.97 -2.14
C GLN A 212 9.98 -21.95 -1.13
N LEU A 213 10.03 -20.92 -0.29
CA LEU A 213 10.97 -20.78 0.82
C LEU A 213 10.54 -21.55 2.08
N GLY A 214 9.39 -22.24 2.05
CA GLY A 214 8.88 -23.06 3.14
C GLY A 214 8.05 -22.31 4.19
N TYR A 215 7.67 -21.05 3.92
CA TYR A 215 6.78 -20.27 4.77
C TYR A 215 5.31 -20.52 4.43
N GLN A 216 4.42 -20.16 5.35
CA GLN A 216 2.98 -20.12 5.06
C GLN A 216 2.66 -18.87 4.23
N PRO A 217 1.73 -18.96 3.27
CA PRO A 217 1.27 -17.78 2.54
C PRO A 217 0.60 -16.78 3.49
N THR A 218 0.72 -15.49 3.17
CA THR A 218 0.09 -14.40 3.94
C THR A 218 -1.42 -14.38 3.74
N ASN A 219 -1.91 -14.85 2.58
CA ASN A 219 -3.30 -14.74 2.18
C ASN A 219 -3.79 -13.27 2.16
N ASP A 220 -2.90 -12.35 1.75
CA ASP A 220 -3.16 -10.91 1.60
C ASP A 220 -4.36 -10.62 0.67
N GLN A 221 -4.64 -11.52 -0.26
CA GLN A 221 -5.83 -11.45 -1.11
C GLN A 221 -7.14 -11.38 -0.30
N GLU A 222 -7.21 -12.07 0.84
CA GLU A 222 -8.36 -12.03 1.73
C GLU A 222 -8.15 -11.04 2.89
N PHE A 223 -6.97 -11.07 3.52
CA PHE A 223 -6.70 -10.32 4.74
C PHE A 223 -6.62 -8.80 4.51
N ALA A 224 -5.89 -8.38 3.47
CA ALA A 224 -5.74 -6.98 3.11
C ALA A 224 -6.95 -6.51 2.31
N THR A 225 -7.62 -5.45 2.78
CA THR A 225 -8.70 -4.82 2.02
C THR A 225 -8.08 -3.77 1.10
N LEU A 226 -8.23 -3.94 -0.20
CA LEU A 226 -7.78 -2.97 -1.19
C LEU A 226 -9.01 -2.29 -1.79
N SER A 227 -9.13 -0.97 -1.68
CA SER A 227 -10.34 -0.28 -2.15
C SER A 227 -10.56 -0.50 -3.67
N PRO A 228 -11.80 -0.76 -4.11
CA PRO A 228 -12.07 -1.07 -5.50
C PRO A 228 -12.04 0.16 -6.42
N VAL A 229 -11.53 -0.05 -7.63
CA VAL A 229 -11.55 0.94 -8.73
C VAL A 229 -12.56 0.46 -9.78
N LEU A 230 -13.76 1.04 -9.75
CA LEU A 230 -14.94 0.56 -10.45
C LEU A 230 -15.25 1.37 -11.71
N SER A 231 -15.77 0.73 -12.74
CA SER A 231 -16.40 1.45 -13.86
C SER A 231 -17.83 1.85 -13.51
N LYS A 232 -18.34 2.92 -14.15
CA LYS A 232 -19.78 3.28 -14.10
C LYS A 232 -20.72 2.12 -14.47
N ARG A 233 -20.25 1.17 -15.30
CA ARG A 233 -21.02 -0.03 -15.64
C ARG A 233 -21.13 -0.97 -14.45
N GLN A 234 -20.03 -1.24 -13.74
CA GLN A 234 -20.01 -2.15 -12.57
C GLN A 234 -20.93 -1.65 -11.45
N LEU A 235 -21.00 -0.33 -11.23
CA LEU A 235 -21.92 0.27 -10.25
C LEU A 235 -23.41 -0.06 -10.50
N ARG A 236 -23.79 -0.34 -11.75
CA ARG A 236 -25.17 -0.70 -12.13
C ARG A 236 -25.43 -2.21 -12.13
N LEU A 237 -24.38 -3.02 -12.05
CA LEU A 237 -24.52 -4.47 -11.94
C LEU A 237 -24.97 -4.84 -10.53
N THR A 238 -25.52 -6.03 -10.36
CA THR A 238 -25.82 -6.58 -9.05
C THR A 238 -24.53 -6.96 -8.32
N LEU A 239 -24.57 -7.01 -6.99
CA LEU A 239 -23.41 -7.36 -6.18
C LEU A 239 -22.81 -8.71 -6.61
N ASP A 240 -23.64 -9.72 -6.83
CA ASP A 240 -23.22 -11.06 -7.24
C ASP A 240 -22.55 -11.13 -8.62
N GLN A 241 -22.73 -10.12 -9.47
CA GLN A 241 -22.07 -10.04 -10.78
C GLN A 241 -20.64 -9.50 -10.68
N VAL A 242 -20.31 -8.79 -9.60
CA VAL A 242 -19.01 -8.13 -9.42
C VAL A 242 -18.19 -8.78 -8.31
N TYR A 243 -18.85 -9.18 -7.22
CA TYR A 243 -18.23 -9.71 -6.02
C TYR A 243 -18.85 -11.03 -5.58
N LEU A 244 -18.05 -11.85 -4.92
CA LEU A 244 -18.47 -13.01 -4.16
C LEU A 244 -18.30 -12.67 -2.67
N ILE A 245 -19.37 -12.76 -1.89
CA ILE A 245 -19.26 -12.65 -0.43
C ILE A 245 -18.77 -13.98 0.11
N LYS A 246 -17.60 -13.96 0.73
CA LYS A 246 -16.98 -15.10 1.41
C LYS A 246 -17.11 -14.90 2.92
N HIS A 247 -17.52 -15.96 3.61
CA HIS A 247 -17.34 -16.04 5.06
C HIS A 247 -15.84 -16.21 5.33
N SER A 248 -15.22 -15.19 5.91
CA SER A 248 -13.78 -15.17 6.09
C SER A 248 -13.31 -16.15 7.15
N GLY A 249 -12.06 -16.62 7.02
CA GLY A 249 -11.36 -17.28 8.12
C GLY A 249 -10.96 -16.32 9.24
N TYR A 250 -10.96 -15.01 8.95
CA TYR A 250 -10.61 -13.92 9.86
C TYR A 250 -11.85 -13.35 10.56
N ARG A 251 -11.60 -12.54 11.59
CA ARG A 251 -12.62 -11.80 12.33
C ARG A 251 -12.59 -10.34 11.98
N ASP A 252 -13.74 -9.71 12.06
CA ASP A 252 -13.88 -8.27 11.87
C ASP A 252 -13.15 -7.53 13.01
N ARG A 253 -12.37 -6.51 12.64
CA ARG A 253 -11.48 -5.82 13.57
C ARG A 253 -12.25 -5.01 14.62
N GLU A 254 -13.41 -4.47 14.28
CA GLU A 254 -14.19 -3.63 15.20
C GLU A 254 -15.04 -4.49 16.13
N THR A 255 -15.83 -5.40 15.56
CA THR A 255 -16.82 -6.21 16.26
C THR A 255 -16.27 -7.50 16.85
N LYS A 256 -15.10 -7.95 16.36
CA LYS A 256 -14.46 -9.24 16.70
C LYS A 256 -15.30 -10.47 16.32
N GLN A 257 -16.35 -10.30 15.51
CA GLN A 257 -17.22 -11.37 15.02
C GLN A 257 -16.68 -11.97 13.70
N PRO A 258 -17.21 -13.11 13.23
CA PRO A 258 -16.87 -13.63 11.92
C PRO A 258 -17.08 -12.58 10.83
N ALA A 259 -16.07 -12.36 9.98
CA ALA A 259 -16.13 -11.34 8.94
C ALA A 259 -16.71 -11.87 7.62
N TYR A 260 -17.33 -10.98 6.86
CA TYR A 260 -17.81 -11.25 5.51
C TYR A 260 -17.09 -10.34 4.53
N VAL A 261 -16.24 -10.93 3.69
CA VAL A 261 -15.41 -10.19 2.74
C VAL A 261 -16.02 -10.26 1.35
N ALA A 262 -16.01 -9.15 0.62
CA ALA A 262 -16.40 -9.12 -0.78
C ALA A 262 -15.17 -9.34 -1.66
N MET A 263 -15.01 -10.58 -2.13
CA MET A 263 -13.93 -10.98 -3.03
C MET A 263 -14.28 -10.59 -4.47
N GLY A 264 -13.41 -9.85 -5.15
CA GLY A 264 -13.62 -9.47 -6.55
C GLY A 264 -13.63 -10.69 -7.45
N ARG A 265 -14.68 -10.86 -8.27
CA ARG A 265 -14.77 -12.03 -9.18
C ARG A 265 -13.72 -12.05 -10.28
N SER A 266 -13.11 -10.91 -10.57
CA SER A 266 -12.13 -10.76 -11.64
C SER A 266 -10.68 -10.88 -11.16
N ASP A 267 -10.43 -10.58 -9.89
CA ASP A 267 -9.09 -10.41 -9.34
C ASP A 267 -8.86 -11.18 -8.02
N ASP A 268 -9.88 -11.86 -7.50
CA ASP A 268 -9.87 -12.62 -6.25
C ASP A 268 -9.31 -11.84 -5.05
N GLN A 269 -9.45 -10.51 -5.06
CA GLN A 269 -9.01 -9.62 -3.98
C GLN A 269 -10.20 -9.14 -3.15
N ASN A 270 -10.03 -9.12 -1.83
CA ASN A 270 -10.93 -8.48 -0.89
C ASN A 270 -11.01 -6.97 -1.19
N ALA A 271 -12.17 -6.53 -1.65
CA ALA A 271 -12.44 -5.13 -1.95
C ALA A 271 -12.99 -4.34 -0.77
N PHE A 272 -13.75 -5.01 0.11
CA PHE A 272 -14.34 -4.43 1.31
C PHE A 272 -14.89 -5.52 2.24
N VAL A 273 -14.97 -5.19 3.52
CA VAL A 273 -15.60 -6.02 4.57
C VAL A 273 -17.00 -5.49 4.85
N LEU A 274 -17.99 -6.37 4.84
CA LEU A 274 -19.37 -6.01 5.11
C LEU A 274 -19.67 -6.11 6.62
N PRO A 275 -20.13 -5.03 7.28
CA PRO A 275 -20.47 -5.04 8.70
C PRO A 275 -21.87 -5.64 8.91
N LEU A 276 -22.02 -6.94 8.59
CA LEU A 276 -23.29 -7.64 8.69
C LEU A 276 -23.61 -8.02 10.14
N SER A 277 -24.76 -7.57 10.65
CA SER A 277 -25.32 -8.09 11.91
C SER A 277 -25.79 -9.55 11.77
N GLU A 278 -25.92 -10.31 12.85
CA GLU A 278 -26.40 -11.71 12.82
C GLU A 278 -27.73 -11.90 12.06
N ASN A 279 -28.68 -10.97 12.18
CA ASN A 279 -29.96 -11.07 11.46
C ASN A 279 -29.82 -10.85 9.94
N ALA A 280 -28.70 -10.27 9.49
CA ALA A 280 -28.37 -10.03 8.09
C ALA A 280 -27.54 -11.16 7.47
N THR A 281 -27.27 -12.24 8.22
CA THR A 281 -26.49 -13.39 7.75
C THR A 281 -27.35 -14.62 7.45
N THR A 282 -28.68 -14.46 7.38
CA THR A 282 -29.60 -15.53 6.96
C THR A 282 -29.49 -15.79 5.45
N PRO A 283 -29.82 -17.02 4.97
CA PRO A 283 -29.81 -17.33 3.54
C PRO A 283 -30.65 -16.36 2.70
N GLU A 284 -31.83 -15.98 3.18
CA GLU A 284 -32.74 -15.04 2.51
C GLU A 284 -32.14 -13.63 2.44
N ALA A 285 -31.49 -13.17 3.52
CA ALA A 285 -30.81 -11.88 3.54
C ALA A 285 -29.64 -11.84 2.55
N PHE A 286 -28.84 -12.90 2.48
CA PHE A 286 -27.76 -13.02 1.49
C PHE A 286 -28.30 -13.04 0.06
N GLN A 287 -29.36 -13.79 -0.23
CA GLN A 287 -29.98 -13.80 -1.56
C GLN A 287 -30.43 -12.40 -1.97
N GLN A 288 -31.05 -11.65 -1.06
CA GLN A 288 -31.46 -10.27 -1.33
C GLN A 288 -30.25 -9.37 -1.56
N LEU A 289 -29.24 -9.42 -0.67
CA LEU A 289 -28.03 -8.62 -0.77
C LEU A 289 -27.30 -8.84 -2.11
N TYR A 290 -27.17 -10.10 -2.54
CA TYR A 290 -26.54 -10.45 -3.80
C TYR A 290 -27.23 -9.85 -5.04
N GLN A 291 -28.56 -9.69 -4.99
CA GLN A 291 -29.36 -9.14 -6.08
C GLN A 291 -29.46 -7.61 -6.05
N GLN A 292 -28.93 -6.94 -5.02
CA GLN A 292 -28.94 -5.48 -4.97
C GLN A 292 -27.94 -4.88 -5.97
N PRO A 293 -28.25 -3.74 -6.60
CA PRO A 293 -27.27 -2.97 -7.37
C PRO A 293 -26.06 -2.63 -6.50
N LEU A 294 -24.85 -2.79 -7.05
CA LEU A 294 -23.62 -2.57 -6.31
C LEU A 294 -23.54 -1.15 -5.75
N ASN A 295 -23.99 -0.14 -6.50
CA ASN A 295 -24.02 1.25 -6.02
C ASN A 295 -24.84 1.42 -4.73
N ASP A 296 -25.95 0.70 -4.61
CA ASP A 296 -26.83 0.81 -3.44
C ASP A 296 -26.18 0.13 -2.23
N VAL A 297 -25.50 -1.01 -2.43
CA VAL A 297 -24.72 -1.69 -1.40
C VAL A 297 -23.57 -0.80 -0.90
N LEU A 298 -22.79 -0.21 -1.81
CA LEU A 298 -21.69 0.68 -1.47
C LEU A 298 -22.18 1.89 -0.66
N ALA A 299 -23.30 2.50 -1.06
CA ALA A 299 -23.90 3.62 -0.35
C ALA A 299 -24.48 3.22 1.02
N GLN A 300 -25.17 2.08 1.09
CA GLN A 300 -25.80 1.58 2.31
C GLN A 300 -24.77 1.34 3.42
N TYR A 301 -23.62 0.77 3.07
CA TYR A 301 -22.56 0.42 4.02
C TYR A 301 -21.42 1.43 4.08
N GLN A 302 -21.54 2.57 3.37
CA GLN A 302 -20.53 3.64 3.33
C GLN A 302 -19.12 3.12 2.97
N LEU A 303 -19.07 2.24 1.97
CA LEU A 303 -17.84 1.57 1.56
C LEU A 303 -17.04 2.46 0.62
N ASP A 304 -15.74 2.59 0.88
CA ASP A 304 -14.83 3.35 0.03
C ASP A 304 -14.69 2.71 -1.35
N TYR A 305 -14.77 3.52 -2.41
CA TYR A 305 -14.46 3.11 -3.77
C TYR A 305 -14.10 4.31 -4.63
N THR A 306 -13.48 4.05 -5.79
CA THR A 306 -13.19 5.09 -6.77
C THR A 306 -13.70 4.68 -8.16
N ILE A 307 -13.88 5.66 -9.05
CA ILE A 307 -14.44 5.43 -10.38
C ILE A 307 -13.35 5.65 -11.45
N ARG A 308 -13.23 4.71 -12.39
CA ARG A 308 -12.43 4.85 -13.63
C ARG A 308 -13.26 5.28 -14.83
#